data_AF-A0A2V6FBN4-F1
#
_entry.id   AF-A0A2V6FBN4-F1
#
_cell.length_a   1.000
_cell.length_b   1.000
_cell.length_c   1.000
_cell.angle_alpha   90.00
_cell.angle_beta   90.00
_cell.angle_gamma   90.00
#
_symmetry.space_group_name_H-M   'P 1'
#
loop_
_entity.id
_entity.type
_entity.pdbx_description
1 polymer ?
#
loop_
_entity_poly.entity_id
_entity_poly.type
_entity_poly.pdbx_seq_one_letter_code
_entity_poly.pdbx_strand_id
1 'polypeptide(L)'
;MIAFSTCWNSGRHTSGDEMLREIHALGFDLIELGHGIRISLMPGIQKMFDTGEVRISSLHNFCPLPVEITSASPDCYEFSAARKSERDRAVK
;
A
#
# COMPACT_ATOMS: atom_id res chain seq x y z
N MET A 1 10.71 7.40 15.55
CA MET A 1 11.14 6.45 14.49
C MET A 1 10.61 6.98 13.18
N ILE A 2 11.38 6.95 12.08
CA ILE A 2 10.98 7.50 10.78
C ILE A 2 10.48 6.34 9.91
N ALA A 3 9.33 6.51 9.25
CA ALA A 3 8.77 5.55 8.31
C ALA A 3 8.84 6.09 6.87
N PHE A 4 9.05 5.22 5.89
CA PHE A 4 9.10 5.57 4.47
C PHE A 4 7.84 5.05 3.76
N SER A 5 7.14 5.91 3.02
CA SER A 5 5.91 5.54 2.31
C SER A 5 6.20 4.88 0.95
N THR A 6 5.52 3.78 0.65
CA THR A 6 5.53 3.17 -0.69
C THR A 6 4.81 4.00 -1.75
N CYS A 7 4.18 5.13 -1.40
CA CYS A 7 3.62 6.08 -2.37
C CYS A 7 4.68 6.57 -3.37
N TRP A 8 5.94 6.62 -2.92
CA TRP A 8 7.08 7.03 -3.72
C TRP A 8 7.42 6.04 -4.86
N ASN A 9 7.34 4.73 -4.61
CA ASN A 9 7.89 3.74 -5.54
C ASN A 9 6.93 2.63 -6.00
N SER A 10 5.76 2.46 -5.38
CA SER A 10 4.80 1.40 -5.75
C SER A 10 4.43 1.42 -7.24
N GLY A 11 4.39 2.59 -7.88
CA GLY A 11 4.14 2.73 -9.32
C GLY A 11 5.23 2.14 -10.23
N ARG A 12 6.46 1.97 -9.74
CA ARG A 12 7.63 1.51 -10.53
C ARG A 12 7.83 0.00 -10.50
N HIS A 13 7.11 -0.71 -9.63
CA HIS A 13 7.37 -2.12 -9.33
C HIS A 13 6.18 -3.03 -9.65
N THR A 14 6.52 -4.23 -10.12
CA THR A 14 5.56 -5.33 -10.34
C THR A 14 5.66 -6.42 -9.27
N SER A 15 6.73 -6.43 -8.48
CA SER A 15 6.95 -7.31 -7.33
C SER A 15 6.99 -6.48 -6.04
N GLY A 16 6.28 -6.93 -5.01
CA GLY A 16 6.27 -6.25 -3.72
C GLY A 16 7.58 -6.38 -2.94
N ASP A 17 8.30 -7.48 -3.12
CA ASP A 17 9.58 -7.69 -2.44
C ASP A 17 10.71 -6.85 -3.05
N GLU A 18 10.73 -6.66 -4.38
CA GLU A 18 11.64 -5.68 -5.02
C GLU A 18 11.32 -4.24 -4.59
N MET A 19 10.03 -3.89 -4.50
CA MET A 19 9.58 -2.58 -4.03
C MET A 19 10.08 -2.28 -2.62
N LEU A 20 9.96 -3.22 -1.68
CA LEU A 20 10.39 -3.02 -0.29
C LEU A 20 11.91 -3.10 -0.15
N ARG A 21 12.59 -3.94 -0.94
CA ARG A 21 14.06 -3.98 -0.96
C ARG A 21 14.68 -2.67 -1.41
N GLU A 22 14.05 -1.95 -2.36
CA GLU A 22 14.53 -0.63 -2.76
C GLU A 22 14.49 0.37 -1.59
N ILE A 23 13.41 0.37 -0.81
CA ILE A 23 13.27 1.24 0.38
C ILE A 23 14.27 0.81 1.47
N HIS A 24 14.40 -0.50 1.71
CA HIS A 24 15.34 -1.04 2.69
C HIS A 24 16.79 -0.71 2.33
N ALA A 25 17.15 -0.75 1.04
CA ALA A 25 18.48 -0.35 0.56
C ALA A 25 18.81 1.14 0.79
N LEU A 26 17.79 1.99 1.00
CA LEU A 26 17.96 3.39 1.41
C LEU A 26 18.16 3.56 2.93
N GLY A 27 18.13 2.46 3.70
CA GLY A 27 18.31 2.44 5.16
C GLY A 27 17.02 2.59 5.97
N PHE A 28 15.85 2.34 5.36
CA PHE A 28 14.55 2.40 6.04
C PHE A 28 13.97 1.01 6.27
N ASP A 29 13.85 0.63 7.55
CA ASP A 29 13.28 -0.66 7.96
C ASP A 29 11.82 -0.53 8.41
N LEU A 30 11.31 0.70 8.57
CA LEU A 30 9.94 0.99 8.95
C LEU A 30 9.22 1.61 7.75
N ILE A 31 8.14 0.98 7.29
CA ILE A 31 7.51 1.29 6.01
C ILE A 31 6.01 1.54 6.21
N GLU A 32 5.48 2.53 5.50
CA GLU A 32 4.04 2.76 5.35
C GLU A 32 3.59 2.25 3.98
N LEU A 33 2.51 1.45 3.95
CA LEU A 33 1.94 0.96 2.71
C LEU A 33 0.90 1.94 2.16
N GLY A 34 1.31 2.74 1.17
CA GLY A 34 0.51 3.83 0.61
C GLY A 34 -0.60 3.38 -0.35
N HIS A 35 -1.31 4.36 -0.90
CA HIS A 35 -2.49 4.20 -1.76
C HIS A 35 -2.20 3.68 -3.20
N GLY A 36 -1.04 3.07 -3.42
CA GLY A 36 -0.61 2.46 -4.68
C GLY A 36 -0.45 0.95 -4.60
N ILE A 37 -0.71 0.34 -3.45
CA ILE A 37 -0.53 -1.11 -3.25
C ILE A 37 -1.59 -1.90 -4.01
N ARG A 38 -1.18 -2.52 -5.11
CA ARG A 38 -1.99 -3.48 -5.88
C ARG A 38 -1.94 -4.87 -5.25
N ILE A 39 -3.00 -5.66 -5.41
CA ILE A 39 -3.05 -7.05 -4.93
C ILE A 39 -1.86 -7.91 -5.41
N SER A 40 -1.33 -7.62 -6.60
CA SER A 40 -0.17 -8.31 -7.17
C SER A 40 1.13 -8.09 -6.39
N LEU A 41 1.24 -7.02 -5.60
CA LEU A 41 2.41 -6.73 -4.77
C LEU A 41 2.36 -7.47 -3.41
N MET A 42 1.17 -7.85 -2.95
CA MET A 42 0.97 -8.41 -1.60
C MET A 42 1.81 -9.66 -1.31
N PRO A 43 2.00 -10.63 -2.22
CA PRO A 43 2.82 -11.80 -1.92
C PRO A 43 4.27 -11.44 -1.56
N GLY A 44 4.86 -10.47 -2.27
CA GLY A 44 6.22 -10.00 -1.99
C GLY A 44 6.31 -9.15 -0.73
N ILE A 45 5.29 -8.32 -0.47
CA ILE A 45 5.17 -7.55 0.77
C ILE A 45 5.11 -8.47 1.98
N GLN A 46 4.23 -9.48 1.94
CA GLN A 46 4.04 -10.43 3.04
C GLN A 46 5.32 -11.23 3.30
N LYS A 47 6.00 -11.69 2.24
CA LYS A 47 7.30 -12.38 2.36
C LYS A 47 8.32 -11.55 3.14
N MET A 48 8.53 -10.29 2.75
CA MET A 48 9.50 -9.40 3.42
C MET A 48 9.11 -9.13 4.89
N PHE A 49 7.81 -8.97 5.16
CA PHE A 49 7.31 -8.80 6.53
C PHE A 49 7.53 -10.06 7.39
N ASP A 50 7.18 -11.24 6.87
CA ASP A 50 7.31 -12.51 7.59
C ASP A 50 8.76 -12.87 7.91
N THR A 51 9.70 -12.48 7.03
CA THR A 51 11.14 -12.64 7.28
C THR A 51 11.70 -11.66 8.31
N GLY A 52 10.95 -10.61 8.66
CA GLY A 52 11.41 -9.55 9.57
C GLY A 52 12.41 -8.58 8.96
N GLU A 53 12.68 -8.65 7.65
CA GLU A 53 13.56 -7.72 6.93
C GLU A 53 13.03 -6.28 6.97
N VAL A 54 11.70 -6.11 7.07
CA VAL A 54 11.03 -4.81 7.20
C VAL A 54 9.88 -4.89 8.20
N ARG A 55 9.47 -3.73 8.74
CA ARG A 55 8.32 -3.56 9.62
C ARG A 55 7.32 -2.59 9.00
N ILE A 56 6.04 -2.88 9.16
CA ILE A 56 4.96 -1.99 8.68
C ILE A 56 4.48 -1.13 9.84
N SER A 57 4.53 0.20 9.70
CA SER A 57 4.02 1.14 10.71
C SER A 57 2.54 1.43 10.56
N SER A 58 2.07 1.49 9.31
CA SER A 58 0.75 1.99 8.95
C SER A 58 0.39 1.58 7.53
N LEU A 59 -0.91 1.69 7.24
CA LEU A 59 -1.50 1.44 5.93
C LEU A 59 -2.30 2.69 5.54
N HIS A 60 -2.25 3.11 4.28
CA HIS A 60 -3.20 4.03 3.71
C HIS A 60 -4.41 3.26 3.19
N ASN A 61 -5.61 3.56 3.67
CA ASN A 61 -6.82 2.96 3.12
C ASN A 61 -7.00 3.46 1.67
N PHE A 62 -7.18 2.62 0.65
CA PHE A 62 -7.28 1.16 0.70
C PHE A 62 -5.94 0.47 0.46
N CYS A 63 -5.67 -0.58 1.25
CA CYS A 63 -4.47 -1.40 1.12
C CYS A 63 -4.81 -2.90 1.35
N PRO A 64 -4.83 -3.74 0.29
CA PRO A 64 -4.57 -3.37 -1.10
C PRO A 64 -5.72 -2.54 -1.70
N LEU A 65 -5.44 -1.88 -2.83
CA LEU A 65 -6.44 -1.21 -3.65
C LEU A 65 -7.53 -2.21 -4.11
N PRO A 66 -8.79 -1.76 -4.22
CA PRO A 66 -9.84 -2.52 -4.87
C PRO A 66 -9.46 -2.91 -6.31
N VAL A 67 -9.90 -4.09 -6.77
CA VAL A 67 -9.43 -4.71 -8.01
C VAL A 67 -9.71 -3.89 -9.28
N GLU A 68 -10.78 -3.10 -9.26
CA GLU A 68 -11.17 -2.20 -10.35
C GLU A 68 -10.38 -0.88 -10.36
N ILE A 69 -9.56 -0.60 -9.34
CA ILE A 69 -8.71 0.59 -9.27
C ILE A 69 -7.31 0.22 -9.79
N THR A 70 -6.98 0.72 -10.98
CA THR A 70 -5.77 0.32 -11.72
C THR A 70 -4.57 1.26 -11.50
N SER A 71 -4.77 2.39 -10.84
CA SER A 71 -3.75 3.39 -10.53
C SER A 71 -3.78 3.78 -9.06
N ALA A 72 -2.74 4.45 -8.59
CA ALA A 72 -2.70 4.98 -7.24
C ALA A 72 -3.90 5.93 -7.01
N SER A 73 -4.67 5.71 -5.94
CA SER A 73 -5.90 6.46 -5.67
C SER A 73 -6.09 6.62 -4.15
N PRO A 74 -5.67 7.77 -3.57
CA PRO A 74 -5.74 7.99 -2.13
C PRO A 74 -7.18 7.96 -1.58
N ASP A 75 -8.14 8.51 -2.33
CA ASP A 75 -9.53 8.65 -1.91
C ASP A 75 -10.48 7.94 -2.90
N CYS A 76 -10.29 6.64 -3.14
CA CYS A 76 -11.11 5.94 -4.15
C CYS A 76 -12.60 5.82 -3.79
N TYR A 77 -12.94 5.82 -2.50
CA TYR A 77 -14.32 5.91 -1.98
C TYR A 77 -14.38 6.85 -0.78
N GLU A 78 -15.29 7.82 -0.81
CA GLU A 78 -15.44 8.79 0.26
C GLU A 78 -16.54 8.41 1.25
N PHE A 79 -16.28 8.58 2.55
CA PHE A 79 -17.31 8.44 3.60
C PHE A 79 -18.39 9.52 3.51
N SER A 80 -18.07 10.67 2.92
CA SER A 80 -18.97 11.81 2.69
C SER A 80 -19.75 11.75 1.39
N ALA A 81 -19.54 10.71 0.56
CA ALA A 81 -20.16 10.63 -0.75
C ALA A 81 -21.69 10.72 -0.67
N ALA A 82 -22.32 11.44 -1.60
CA ALA A 82 -23.78 11.59 -1.63
C ALA A 82 -24.50 10.24 -1.82
N ARG A 83 -23.89 9.34 -2.60
CA ARG A 83 -24.45 8.01 -2.89
C ARG A 83 -24.14 7.03 -1.78
N LYS A 84 -25.17 6.39 -1.23
CA LYS A 84 -25.02 5.35 -0.18
C LYS A 84 -24.12 4.21 -0.64
N SER A 85 -24.24 3.77 -1.90
CA SER A 85 -23.43 2.68 -2.46
C SER A 85 -21.94 2.97 -2.43
N GLU A 86 -21.52 4.23 -2.52
CA GLU A 86 -20.11 4.61 -2.43
C GLU A 86 -19.63 4.62 -0.99
N ARG A 87 -20.41 5.21 -0.07
CA ARG A 87 -20.13 5.16 1.36
C ARG A 87 -20.05 3.73 1.90
N ASP A 88 -20.90 2.84 1.40
CA ASP A 88 -20.88 1.41 1.76
C ASP A 88 -19.56 0.74 1.34
N ARG A 89 -18.90 1.23 0.29
CA ARG A 89 -17.60 0.75 -0.18
C ARG A 89 -16.44 1.43 0.54
N ALA A 90 -16.61 2.66 1.02
CA ALA A 90 -15.60 3.34 1.84
C ALA A 90 -15.27 2.59 3.15
N VAL A 91 -16.20 1.76 3.66
CA VAL A 91 -16.09 1.02 4.94
C VAL A 91 -15.71 -0.46 4.78
N LYS A 92 -15.88 -1.03 3.57
CA LYS A 92 -15.77 -2.49 3.33
C LYS A 92 -14.52 -2.84 2.55
#